data_AF-A0A7Y8HK37-F1
#
_entry.id   AF-A0A7Y8HK37-F1
#
_cell.length_a   1.000
_cell.length_b   1.000
_cell.length_c   1.000
_cell.angle_alpha   90.00
_cell.angle_beta   90.00
_cell.angle_gamma   90.00
#
_symmetry.space_group_name_H-M   'P 1'
#
loop_
_entity.id
_entity.type
_entity.pdbx_description
1 polymer ?
#
loop_
_entity_poly.entity_id
_entity_poly.type
_entity_poly.pdbx_seq_one_letter_code
_entity_poly.pdbx_strand_id
1 'polypeptide(L)'
;MEKKVSSKKDNILIISPKNYLDNDKASEYVEKFNKDIAKVDFSKVDAVVVSLLQVSSFNRNGIILFTNFLISLKKYKLDLLVGFVDYDDEQFYSLRQMFDKNLNIALYKDIAILSCFIKSSKNKNRKLLLYVDNKNQENWIFSELVTLGFTVVIAKNDEDFEKLKADFEKENIITQTQLAMIEDNIASRVVDEFVIYYPEGSLDGESETKFNYKIFHTYIMQGFSVFGIDFSDVEFINNRGANFIINLQKQSYSKHIKVALFNIGADLNQNIIQYINQHDIVIFKDEKSLLNDSNLISHAKKYIEKNSSNIGFSIIKKSLPQIIESVIESIDTMLDIKCEKKELKAIECNLDLNLKAIASEIDFKGSVNLKLIFVYDLELAKDISKKMLLIEKVGINDLLDSISEITNILSGAIKTVLSNDGQKISLSTPKTERFILKLFEPIVNKKAIKIEFISNKQPLFLYLIP
;
A
#
# COMPACT_ATOMS: atom_id res chain seq x y z
N MET A 1 3.56 22.11 -40.83
CA MET A 1 3.48 20.74 -40.27
C MET A 1 3.91 20.80 -38.81
N GLU A 2 2.94 21.00 -37.92
CA GLU A 2 3.18 21.08 -36.47
C GLU A 2 3.60 19.70 -35.93
N LYS A 3 4.88 19.55 -35.57
CA LYS A 3 5.39 18.33 -34.94
C LYS A 3 4.86 18.25 -33.50
N LYS A 4 3.89 17.35 -33.28
CA LYS A 4 3.48 16.88 -31.95
C LYS A 4 4.73 16.44 -31.17
N VAL A 5 4.98 17.07 -30.03
CA VAL A 5 6.10 16.73 -29.11
C VAL A 5 5.77 15.49 -28.26
N SER A 6 4.48 15.14 -28.19
CA SER A 6 4.01 13.97 -27.49
C SER A 6 3.01 13.16 -28.31
N SER A 7 3.21 11.84 -28.28
CA SER A 7 2.24 10.86 -28.74
C SER A 7 1.53 10.27 -27.52
N LYS A 8 0.22 10.00 -27.65
CA LYS A 8 -0.56 9.29 -26.64
C LYS A 8 -0.77 7.87 -27.13
N LYS A 9 -0.17 6.90 -26.45
CA LYS A 9 -0.39 5.46 -26.66
C LYS A 9 -0.78 4.87 -25.30
N ASP A 10 -1.94 4.24 -25.20
CA ASP A 10 -2.37 3.52 -23.99
C ASP A 10 -2.24 4.30 -22.66
N ASN A 11 -2.78 5.52 -22.59
CA ASN A 11 -2.70 6.42 -21.41
C ASN A 11 -1.28 6.85 -20.99
N ILE A 12 -0.28 6.64 -21.85
CA ILE A 12 1.10 7.09 -21.67
C ILE A 12 1.30 8.40 -22.46
N LEU A 13 1.88 9.40 -21.81
CA LEU A 13 2.43 10.58 -22.48
C LEU A 13 3.92 10.39 -22.69
N ILE A 14 4.37 10.45 -23.94
CA ILE A 14 5.76 10.24 -24.30
C ILE A 14 6.35 11.57 -24.76
N ILE A 15 7.47 11.98 -24.19
CA ILE A 15 8.29 13.10 -24.66
C ILE A 15 9.44 12.50 -25.47
N SER A 16 9.56 12.86 -26.75
CA SER A 16 10.57 12.28 -27.65
C SER A 16 11.60 13.33 -28.08
N PRO A 17 12.61 13.63 -27.22
CA PRO A 17 13.73 14.46 -27.62
C PRO A 17 14.53 13.82 -28.75
N LYS A 18 15.28 14.65 -29.49
CA LYS A 18 16.05 14.24 -30.66
C LYS A 18 17.51 14.68 -30.56
N ASN A 19 18.40 13.86 -31.11
CA ASN A 19 19.85 14.10 -31.19
C ASN A 19 20.48 14.19 -29.78
N TYR A 20 21.52 14.99 -29.63
CA TYR A 20 22.18 15.20 -28.35
C TYR A 20 21.27 15.90 -27.33
N LEU A 21 21.28 15.46 -26.08
CA LEU A 21 20.52 16.01 -24.96
C LEU A 21 21.45 16.69 -23.92
N ASP A 22 21.46 18.02 -23.90
CA ASP A 22 22.12 18.85 -22.90
C ASP A 22 21.11 19.70 -22.14
N ASN A 23 21.60 20.58 -21.27
CA ASN A 23 20.76 21.47 -20.47
C ASN A 23 19.88 22.38 -21.34
N ASP A 24 20.41 22.93 -22.42
CA ASP A 24 19.71 23.90 -23.26
C ASP A 24 18.58 23.23 -24.04
N LYS A 25 18.87 22.09 -24.68
CA LYS A 25 17.85 21.31 -25.37
C LYS A 25 16.83 20.72 -24.42
N ALA A 26 17.25 20.20 -23.27
CA ALA A 26 16.32 19.70 -22.26
C ALA A 26 15.37 20.80 -21.79
N SER A 27 15.89 22.03 -21.57
CA SER A 27 15.09 23.20 -21.22
C SER A 27 14.06 23.52 -22.30
N GLU A 28 14.44 23.51 -23.59
CA GLU A 28 13.51 23.76 -24.70
C GLU A 28 12.33 22.77 -24.70
N TYR A 29 12.61 21.47 -24.54
CA TYR A 29 11.56 20.44 -24.48
C TYR A 29 10.67 20.60 -23.25
N VAL A 30 11.25 20.90 -22.09
CA VAL A 30 10.50 21.09 -20.84
C VAL A 30 9.61 22.33 -20.89
N GLU A 31 10.11 23.46 -21.39
CA GLU A 31 9.32 24.67 -21.58
C GLU A 31 8.15 24.44 -22.53
N LYS A 32 8.41 23.74 -23.63
CA LYS A 32 7.37 23.42 -24.62
C LYS A 32 6.30 22.52 -24.01
N PHE A 33 6.69 21.50 -23.25
CA PHE A 33 5.73 20.63 -22.56
C PHE A 33 4.96 21.38 -21.47
N ASN A 34 5.61 22.25 -20.70
CA ASN A 34 4.97 23.07 -19.67
C ASN A 34 3.87 23.98 -20.22
N LYS A 35 3.99 24.47 -21.46
CA LYS A 35 2.92 25.24 -22.12
C LYS A 35 1.67 24.39 -22.41
N ASP A 36 1.86 23.10 -22.66
CA ASP A 36 0.78 22.18 -22.97
C ASP A 36 0.24 21.43 -21.74
N ILE A 37 0.95 21.48 -20.61
CA ILE A 37 0.59 20.76 -19.38
C ILE A 37 -0.81 21.12 -18.86
N ALA A 38 -1.23 22.39 -18.99
CA ALA A 38 -2.53 22.86 -18.54
C ALA A 38 -3.70 22.25 -19.33
N LYS A 39 -3.43 21.69 -20.51
CA LYS A 39 -4.42 21.01 -21.38
C LYS A 39 -4.45 19.49 -21.13
N VAL A 40 -3.55 18.97 -20.29
CA VAL A 40 -3.46 17.54 -20.00
C VAL A 40 -4.43 17.17 -18.89
N ASP A 41 -5.37 16.28 -19.20
CA ASP A 41 -6.21 15.62 -18.20
C ASP A 41 -5.45 14.45 -17.55
N PHE A 42 -4.72 14.74 -16.47
CA PHE A 42 -3.93 13.76 -15.72
C PHE A 42 -4.76 12.62 -15.12
N SER A 43 -6.09 12.75 -14.99
CA SER A 43 -6.94 11.64 -14.53
C SER A 43 -6.92 10.46 -15.50
N LYS A 44 -6.65 10.71 -16.79
CA LYS A 44 -6.61 9.72 -17.88
C LYS A 44 -5.18 9.37 -18.33
N VAL A 45 -4.17 9.77 -17.56
CA VAL A 45 -2.76 9.51 -17.86
C VAL A 45 -2.18 8.66 -16.75
N ASP A 46 -1.59 7.52 -17.11
CA ASP A 46 -1.01 6.58 -16.14
C ASP A 46 0.51 6.67 -16.09
N ALA A 47 1.14 7.16 -17.16
CA ALA A 47 2.57 7.39 -17.19
C ALA A 47 2.94 8.64 -18.01
N VAL A 48 4.00 9.34 -17.60
CA VAL A 48 4.69 10.36 -18.40
C VAL A 48 6.17 9.99 -18.47
N VAL A 49 6.67 9.75 -19.67
CA VAL A 49 8.05 9.26 -19.86
C VAL A 49 8.79 10.01 -20.94
N VAL A 50 10.12 10.03 -20.84
CA VAL A 50 11.01 10.54 -21.88
C VAL A 50 11.60 9.35 -22.65
N SER A 51 11.32 9.29 -23.95
CA SER A 51 11.83 8.26 -24.85
C SER A 51 13.21 8.65 -25.38
N LEU A 52 14.21 7.81 -25.16
CA LEU A 52 15.59 8.00 -25.61
C LEU A 52 15.87 7.40 -26.99
N LEU A 53 14.84 6.85 -27.66
CA LEU A 53 14.95 6.20 -28.97
C LEU A 53 15.62 7.06 -30.05
N GLN A 54 15.43 8.38 -30.00
CA GLN A 54 15.98 9.33 -30.98
C GLN A 54 17.12 10.17 -30.40
N VAL A 55 17.60 9.85 -29.20
CA VAL A 55 18.69 10.54 -28.53
C VAL A 55 19.99 9.80 -28.84
N SER A 56 20.94 10.49 -29.47
CA SER A 56 22.23 9.90 -29.83
C SER A 56 23.21 9.86 -28.66
N SER A 57 23.11 10.83 -27.76
CA SER A 57 23.95 10.97 -26.57
C SER A 57 23.34 12.01 -25.63
N PHE A 58 23.72 12.00 -24.36
CA PHE A 58 23.23 12.94 -23.35
C PHE A 58 24.30 13.25 -22.31
N ASN A 59 24.17 14.38 -21.63
CA ASN A 59 24.99 14.71 -20.47
C ASN A 59 24.17 14.71 -19.17
N ARG A 60 24.89 14.70 -18.04
CA ARG A 60 24.29 14.66 -16.71
C ARG A 60 23.29 15.79 -16.47
N ASN A 61 23.59 17.01 -16.93
CA ASN A 61 22.72 18.17 -16.72
C ASN A 61 21.38 18.04 -17.44
N GLY A 62 21.40 17.60 -18.71
CA GLY A 62 20.18 17.36 -19.49
C GLY A 62 19.29 16.30 -18.85
N ILE A 63 19.88 15.18 -18.38
CA ILE A 63 19.12 14.13 -17.68
C ILE A 63 18.57 14.64 -16.34
N ILE A 64 19.36 15.34 -15.52
CA ILE A 64 18.90 15.91 -14.24
C ILE A 64 17.70 16.84 -14.46
N LEU A 65 17.75 17.69 -15.49
CA LEU A 65 16.66 18.61 -15.80
C LEU A 65 15.37 17.84 -16.11
N PHE A 66 15.43 16.82 -16.97
CA PHE A 66 14.27 15.96 -17.25
C PHE A 66 13.80 15.19 -16.01
N THR A 67 14.71 14.65 -15.21
CA THR A 67 14.38 13.94 -13.97
C THR A 67 13.59 14.85 -13.02
N ASN A 68 14.10 16.05 -12.73
CA ASN A 68 13.43 17.02 -11.87
C ASN A 68 12.07 17.43 -12.43
N PHE A 69 12.01 17.68 -13.74
CA PHE A 69 10.77 18.00 -14.42
C PHE A 69 9.74 16.86 -14.29
N LEU A 70 10.11 15.62 -14.61
CA LEU A 70 9.26 14.44 -14.52
C LEU A 70 8.77 14.19 -13.09
N ILE A 71 9.65 14.31 -12.09
CA ILE A 71 9.27 14.20 -10.67
C ILE A 71 8.24 15.26 -10.30
N SER A 72 8.42 16.50 -10.77
CA SER A 72 7.48 17.60 -10.49
C SER A 72 6.06 17.34 -11.02
N LEU A 73 5.89 16.44 -12.01
CA LEU A 73 4.57 16.08 -12.55
C LEU A 73 3.75 15.22 -11.58
N LYS A 74 4.38 14.56 -10.61
CA LYS A 74 3.68 13.74 -9.60
C LYS A 74 2.71 14.56 -8.74
N LYS A 75 2.86 15.88 -8.66
CA LYS A 75 1.90 16.78 -7.99
C LYS A 75 0.50 16.76 -8.61
N TYR A 76 0.38 16.35 -9.88
CA TYR A 76 -0.91 16.28 -10.58
C TYR A 76 -1.65 14.94 -10.39
N LYS A 77 -0.91 13.84 -10.14
CA LYS A 77 -1.45 12.51 -9.86
C LYS A 77 -0.42 11.68 -9.10
N LEU A 78 -0.77 11.23 -7.89
CA LEU A 78 0.15 10.58 -6.95
C LEU A 78 0.73 9.25 -7.48
N ASP A 79 -0.07 8.47 -8.21
CA ASP A 79 0.34 7.19 -8.78
C ASP A 79 0.77 7.28 -10.24
N LEU A 80 1.10 8.50 -10.71
CA LEU A 80 1.65 8.72 -12.03
C LEU A 80 3.06 8.11 -12.13
N LEU A 81 3.23 7.16 -13.04
CA LEU A 81 4.54 6.61 -13.35
C LEU A 81 5.34 7.64 -14.16
N VAL A 82 6.57 7.89 -13.75
CA VAL A 82 7.48 8.79 -14.47
C VAL A 82 8.86 8.17 -14.62
N GLY A 83 9.46 8.35 -15.80
CA GLY A 83 10.66 7.59 -16.15
C GLY A 83 11.27 7.90 -17.50
N PHE A 84 12.37 7.22 -17.78
CA PHE A 84 12.96 7.13 -19.12
C PHE A 84 12.62 5.77 -19.76
N VAL A 85 12.44 5.78 -21.07
CA VAL A 85 12.14 4.59 -21.88
C VAL A 85 12.91 4.56 -23.20
N ASP A 86 12.91 3.40 -23.86
CA ASP A 86 13.47 3.17 -25.20
C ASP A 86 14.96 3.51 -25.31
N TYR A 87 15.74 3.10 -24.31
CA TYR A 87 17.20 3.24 -24.33
C TYR A 87 17.88 1.94 -24.78
N ASP A 88 19.10 2.08 -25.30
CA ASP A 88 19.98 0.94 -25.55
C ASP A 88 20.81 0.56 -24.30
N ASP A 89 21.59 -0.51 -24.43
CA ASP A 89 22.40 -1.05 -23.34
C ASP A 89 23.47 -0.03 -22.87
N GLU A 90 24.12 0.69 -23.78
CA GLU A 90 25.15 1.69 -23.44
C GLU A 90 24.54 2.88 -22.68
N GLN A 91 23.37 3.34 -23.14
CA GLN A 91 22.59 4.39 -22.50
C GLN A 91 22.09 3.97 -21.12
N PHE A 92 21.64 2.72 -20.96
CA PHE A 92 21.23 2.19 -19.65
C PHE A 92 22.39 2.23 -18.65
N TYR A 93 23.58 1.72 -19.02
CA TYR A 93 24.74 1.76 -18.14
C TYR A 93 25.22 3.18 -17.87
N SER A 94 25.16 4.07 -18.86
CA SER A 94 25.49 5.49 -18.69
C SER A 94 24.54 6.17 -17.68
N LEU A 95 23.23 5.92 -17.78
CA LEU A 95 22.25 6.41 -16.81
C LEU A 95 22.50 5.83 -15.41
N ARG A 96 22.88 4.57 -15.28
CA ARG A 96 23.21 4.00 -13.96
C ARG A 96 24.49 4.56 -13.36
N GLN A 97 25.51 4.82 -14.18
CA GLN A 97 26.78 5.40 -13.71
C GLN A 97 26.65 6.89 -13.35
N MET A 98 25.87 7.67 -14.11
CA MET A 98 25.70 9.11 -13.84
C MET A 98 25.03 9.40 -12.48
N PHE A 99 24.36 8.41 -11.92
CA PHE A 99 23.57 8.52 -10.71
C PHE A 99 23.90 7.34 -9.80
N ASP A 100 25.11 7.37 -9.24
CA ASP A 100 25.64 6.44 -8.23
C ASP A 100 24.56 6.10 -7.19
N LYS A 101 23.82 5.02 -7.45
CA LYS A 101 22.73 4.44 -6.64
C LYS A 101 21.52 5.33 -6.35
N ASN A 102 21.57 6.64 -6.58
CA ASN A 102 20.54 7.60 -6.18
C ASN A 102 19.69 8.14 -7.34
N LEU A 103 19.49 7.34 -8.40
CA LEU A 103 18.54 7.68 -9.45
C LEU A 103 17.10 7.48 -8.93
N ASN A 104 16.50 8.53 -8.35
CA ASN A 104 15.11 8.51 -7.88
C ASN A 104 14.10 8.68 -9.02
N ILE A 105 14.35 8.01 -10.15
CA ILE A 105 13.44 7.94 -11.29
C ILE A 105 13.48 6.56 -11.93
N ALA A 106 12.36 6.12 -12.50
CA ALA A 106 12.28 4.78 -13.08
C ALA A 106 12.89 4.73 -14.49
N LEU A 107 13.47 3.59 -14.81
CA LEU A 107 13.98 3.24 -16.14
C LEU A 107 13.22 1.99 -16.61
N TYR A 108 12.60 2.05 -17.80
CA TYR A 108 12.00 0.88 -18.44
C TYR A 108 12.62 0.70 -19.81
N LYS A 109 13.11 -0.51 -20.15
CA LYS A 109 13.86 -0.70 -21.40
C LYS A 109 13.08 -0.25 -22.64
N ASP A 110 11.78 -0.51 -22.68
CA ASP A 110 10.89 -0.01 -23.72
C ASP A 110 9.46 0.27 -23.21
N ILE A 111 8.63 0.81 -24.09
CA ILE A 111 7.21 1.09 -23.81
C ILE A 111 6.41 -0.19 -23.50
N ALA A 112 6.77 -1.35 -24.06
CA ALA A 112 6.06 -2.60 -23.80
C ALA A 112 6.26 -3.04 -22.34
N ILE A 113 7.49 -2.94 -21.84
CA ILE A 113 7.81 -3.19 -20.43
C ILE A 113 7.09 -2.19 -19.53
N LEU A 114 7.13 -0.88 -19.83
CA LEU A 114 6.39 0.14 -19.07
C LEU A 114 4.89 -0.20 -18.98
N SER A 115 4.29 -0.71 -20.06
CA SER A 115 2.87 -1.06 -20.08
C SER A 115 2.50 -2.16 -19.09
N CYS A 116 3.45 -3.00 -18.68
CA CYS A 116 3.25 -4.00 -17.63
C CYS A 116 3.07 -3.36 -16.24
N PHE A 117 3.54 -2.14 -16.03
CA PHE A 117 3.43 -1.44 -14.74
C PHE A 117 2.20 -0.53 -14.65
N ILE A 118 1.47 -0.34 -15.74
CA ILE A 118 0.30 0.55 -15.80
C ILE A 118 -0.97 -0.19 -15.34
N LYS A 119 -1.65 0.36 -14.33
CA LYS A 119 -2.87 -0.24 -13.74
C LYS A 119 -4.02 -0.44 -14.74
N SER A 120 -4.12 0.41 -15.76
CA SER A 120 -5.14 0.34 -16.81
C SER A 120 -4.80 -0.68 -17.91
N SER A 121 -3.63 -1.32 -17.84
CA SER A 121 -3.22 -2.40 -18.74
C SER A 121 -4.25 -3.53 -18.71
N LYS A 122 -4.87 -3.78 -19.86
CA LYS A 122 -5.92 -4.80 -20.05
C LYS A 122 -5.37 -6.23 -20.06
N ASN A 123 -4.06 -6.42 -19.88
CA ASN A 123 -3.39 -7.70 -20.06
C ASN A 123 -3.03 -8.35 -18.72
N LYS A 124 -4.05 -8.74 -17.95
CA LYS A 124 -3.86 -9.55 -16.74
C LYS A 124 -3.93 -11.04 -17.13
N ASN A 125 -3.05 -11.87 -16.58
CA ASN A 125 -2.79 -13.29 -16.92
C ASN A 125 -1.72 -13.57 -18.00
N ARG A 126 -0.74 -12.69 -18.21
CA ARG A 126 0.45 -13.02 -19.01
C ARG A 126 1.58 -13.55 -18.14
N LYS A 127 2.37 -14.47 -18.70
CA LYS A 127 3.60 -14.98 -18.08
C LYS A 127 4.76 -14.09 -18.51
N LEU A 128 5.50 -13.54 -17.56
CA LEU A 128 6.64 -12.64 -17.78
C LEU A 128 7.94 -13.32 -17.36
N LEU A 129 9.02 -13.11 -18.10
CA LEU A 129 10.37 -13.50 -17.72
C LEU A 129 11.09 -12.28 -17.15
N LEU A 130 11.59 -12.37 -15.92
CA LEU A 130 12.34 -11.31 -15.25
C LEU A 130 13.81 -11.69 -15.14
N TYR A 131 14.69 -10.79 -15.58
CA TYR A 131 16.14 -10.91 -15.37
C TYR A 131 16.78 -9.53 -15.18
N VAL A 132 17.28 -9.27 -13.96
CA VAL A 132 17.88 -7.99 -13.57
C VAL A 132 19.08 -8.24 -12.63
N ASP A 133 20.22 -7.61 -12.91
CA ASP A 133 21.48 -7.87 -12.19
C ASP A 133 21.45 -7.54 -10.69
N ASN A 134 20.55 -6.66 -10.25
CA ASN A 134 20.43 -6.24 -8.85
C ASN A 134 19.26 -6.95 -8.17
N LYS A 135 19.58 -7.83 -7.20
CA LYS A 135 18.59 -8.61 -6.43
C LYS A 135 17.52 -7.77 -5.72
N ASN A 136 17.85 -6.57 -5.22
CA ASN A 136 16.85 -5.71 -4.57
C ASN A 136 15.83 -5.18 -5.59
N GLN A 137 16.33 -4.77 -6.76
CA GLN A 137 15.48 -4.34 -7.87
C GLN A 137 14.66 -5.50 -8.46
N GLU A 138 15.26 -6.68 -8.61
CA GLU A 138 14.58 -7.90 -9.04
C GLU A 138 13.39 -8.22 -8.14
N ASN A 139 13.60 -8.22 -6.81
CA ASN A 139 12.53 -8.48 -5.84
C ASN A 139 11.41 -7.44 -5.90
N TRP A 140 11.74 -6.16 -6.07
CA TRP A 140 10.74 -5.09 -6.16
C TRP A 140 9.95 -5.15 -7.46
N ILE A 141 10.63 -5.35 -8.59
CA ILE A 141 9.99 -5.52 -9.89
C ILE A 141 9.07 -6.75 -9.87
N PHE A 142 9.54 -7.88 -9.34
CA PHE A 142 8.74 -9.08 -9.14
C PHE A 142 7.48 -8.78 -8.32
N SER A 143 7.62 -8.15 -7.16
CA SER A 143 6.49 -7.83 -6.28
C SER A 143 5.47 -6.91 -6.95
N GLU A 144 5.90 -5.88 -7.68
CA GLU A 144 5.00 -4.95 -8.36
C GLU A 144 4.23 -5.66 -9.48
N LEU A 145 4.91 -6.47 -10.30
CA LEU A 145 4.29 -7.23 -11.39
C LEU A 145 3.30 -8.28 -10.87
N VAL A 146 3.64 -9.01 -9.80
CA VAL A 146 2.73 -9.97 -9.17
C VAL A 146 1.50 -9.25 -8.59
N THR A 147 1.68 -8.08 -7.96
CA THR A 147 0.58 -7.24 -7.45
C THR A 147 -0.35 -6.77 -8.57
N LEU A 148 0.18 -6.57 -9.78
CA LEU A 148 -0.59 -6.21 -10.97
C LEU A 148 -1.28 -7.42 -11.63
N GLY A 149 -1.03 -8.64 -11.16
CA GLY A 149 -1.67 -9.88 -11.60
C GLY A 149 -0.92 -10.65 -12.69
N PHE A 150 0.39 -10.41 -12.85
CA PHE A 150 1.23 -11.18 -13.77
C PHE A 150 1.78 -12.44 -13.11
N THR A 151 1.98 -13.50 -13.89
CA THR A 151 2.79 -14.64 -13.48
C THR A 151 4.23 -14.38 -13.85
N VAL A 152 5.13 -14.22 -12.88
CA VAL A 152 6.54 -13.87 -13.16
C VAL A 152 7.44 -15.08 -12.93
N VAL A 153 8.29 -15.38 -13.91
CA VAL A 153 9.37 -16.36 -13.82
C VAL A 153 10.69 -15.60 -13.72
N ILE A 154 11.48 -15.89 -12.70
CA ILE A 154 12.79 -15.26 -12.48
C ILE A 154 13.87 -16.19 -13.02
N ALA A 155 14.74 -15.68 -13.89
CA ALA A 155 15.94 -16.39 -14.32
C ALA A 155 17.04 -16.26 -13.27
N LYS A 156 17.69 -17.38 -12.90
CA LYS A 156 18.64 -17.41 -11.79
C LYS A 156 20.02 -16.86 -12.14
N ASN A 157 20.40 -16.94 -13.41
CA ASN A 157 21.70 -16.52 -13.94
C ASN A 157 21.60 -16.38 -15.47
N ASP A 158 22.67 -15.88 -16.10
CA ASP A 158 22.72 -15.66 -17.56
C ASP A 158 22.40 -16.92 -18.38
N GLU A 159 22.90 -18.09 -17.95
CA GLU A 159 22.65 -19.35 -18.66
C GLU A 159 21.18 -19.79 -18.58
N ASP A 160 20.55 -19.63 -17.41
CA ASP A 160 19.14 -19.90 -17.18
C ASP A 160 18.26 -18.90 -17.94
N PHE A 161 18.68 -17.63 -17.99
CA PHE A 161 18.01 -16.60 -18.76
C PHE A 161 18.00 -16.92 -20.25
N GLU A 162 19.14 -17.22 -20.87
CA GLU A 162 19.19 -17.53 -22.30
C GLU A 162 18.41 -18.81 -22.66
N LYS A 163 18.31 -19.78 -21.75
CA LYS A 163 17.44 -20.95 -21.93
C LYS A 163 15.96 -20.58 -21.88
N LEU A 164 15.53 -19.87 -20.83
CA LEU A 164 14.12 -19.52 -20.61
C LEU A 164 13.61 -18.52 -21.65
N LYS A 165 14.47 -17.62 -22.13
CA LYS A 165 14.13 -16.56 -23.10
C LYS A 165 13.51 -17.09 -24.40
N ALA A 166 13.83 -18.32 -24.80
CA ALA A 166 13.22 -18.96 -25.97
C ALA A 166 11.71 -19.21 -25.83
N ASP A 167 11.22 -19.35 -24.59
CA ASP A 167 9.81 -19.65 -24.29
C ASP A 167 8.94 -18.39 -24.14
N PHE A 168 9.53 -17.19 -24.27
CA PHE A 168 8.85 -15.92 -24.04
C PHE A 168 8.93 -15.00 -25.27
N GLU A 169 7.82 -14.32 -25.56
CA GLU A 169 7.82 -13.23 -26.54
C GLU A 169 8.66 -12.04 -26.01
N LYS A 170 9.29 -11.30 -26.92
CA LYS A 170 10.16 -10.15 -26.59
C LYS A 170 9.50 -9.13 -25.65
N GLU A 171 8.20 -8.88 -25.83
CA GLU A 171 7.41 -7.94 -25.04
C GLU A 171 7.14 -8.41 -23.60
N ASN A 172 7.31 -9.72 -23.34
CA ASN A 172 7.10 -10.35 -22.03
C ASN A 172 8.42 -10.58 -21.27
N ILE A 173 9.55 -10.12 -21.81
CA ILE A 173 10.87 -10.25 -21.20
C ILE A 173 11.28 -8.91 -20.57
N ILE A 174 11.30 -8.88 -19.24
CA ILE A 174 11.67 -7.71 -18.45
C ILE A 174 13.16 -7.80 -18.12
N THR A 175 13.92 -6.93 -18.74
CA THR A 175 15.37 -6.76 -18.55
C THR A 175 15.71 -5.29 -18.45
N GLN A 176 16.88 -4.97 -17.91
CA GLN A 176 17.44 -3.61 -17.83
C GLN A 176 16.39 -2.59 -17.39
N THR A 177 15.61 -2.96 -16.38
CA THR A 177 14.53 -2.13 -15.83
C THR A 177 14.90 -1.84 -14.40
N GLN A 178 14.69 -0.60 -13.99
CA GLN A 178 14.96 -0.14 -12.64
C GLN A 178 13.77 0.69 -12.17
N LEU A 179 13.14 0.27 -11.08
CA LEU A 179 12.15 1.08 -10.40
C LEU A 179 12.86 2.14 -9.55
N ALA A 180 12.26 3.33 -9.45
CA ALA A 180 12.79 4.41 -8.63
C ALA A 180 13.03 3.90 -7.20
N MET A 181 14.30 3.87 -6.78
CA MET A 181 14.70 3.53 -5.42
C MET A 181 14.32 4.67 -4.50
N ILE A 182 13.46 4.38 -3.52
CA ILE A 182 13.19 5.29 -2.42
C ILE A 182 14.04 4.84 -1.22
N GLU A 183 15.37 4.81 -1.39
CA GLU A 183 16.30 4.32 -0.37
C GLU A 183 16.62 5.39 0.70
N ASP A 184 16.64 6.68 0.37
CA ASP A 184 16.83 7.78 1.34
C ASP A 184 15.49 8.27 1.93
N ASN A 185 14.61 7.37 2.34
CA ASN A 185 13.36 7.80 2.96
C ASN A 185 13.59 8.28 4.38
N ILE A 186 12.99 9.43 4.73
CA ILE A 186 12.79 9.80 6.13
C ILE A 186 12.07 8.62 6.81
N ALA A 187 12.76 7.97 7.74
CA ALA A 187 12.26 6.77 8.40
C ALA A 187 11.00 7.11 9.21
N SER A 188 10.12 6.12 9.39
CA SER A 188 8.91 6.31 10.20
C SER A 188 8.60 5.10 11.06
N ARG A 189 8.01 5.34 12.23
CA ARG A 189 7.43 4.29 13.07
C ARG A 189 6.05 4.67 13.58
N VAL A 190 5.24 3.66 13.86
CA VAL A 190 3.95 3.83 14.53
C VAL A 190 4.15 3.65 16.03
N VAL A 191 3.59 4.56 16.83
CA VAL A 191 3.60 4.50 18.30
C VAL A 191 2.21 4.84 18.78
N ASP A 192 1.52 3.85 19.35
CA ASP A 192 0.12 3.97 19.75
C ASP A 192 -0.75 4.54 18.60
N GLU A 193 -1.41 5.69 18.80
CA GLU A 193 -2.23 6.37 17.79
C GLU A 193 -1.46 7.39 16.93
N PHE A 194 -0.13 7.41 17.01
CA PHE A 194 0.74 8.39 16.37
C PHE A 194 1.66 7.74 15.33
N VAL A 195 2.05 8.53 14.32
CA VAL A 195 3.12 8.16 13.39
C VAL A 195 4.27 9.14 13.57
N ILE A 196 5.47 8.64 13.81
CA ILE A 196 6.66 9.45 14.08
C ILE A 196 7.66 9.30 12.94
N TYR A 197 8.16 10.42 12.42
CA TYR A 197 9.20 10.50 11.40
C TYR A 197 10.56 10.89 11.99
N TYR A 198 11.62 10.33 11.43
CA TYR A 198 13.03 10.51 11.84
C TYR A 198 13.85 11.09 10.69
N PRO A 199 13.78 12.40 10.44
CA PRO A 199 14.72 13.06 9.54
C PRO A 199 16.11 13.11 10.16
N GLU A 200 17.13 12.87 9.32
CA GLU A 200 18.55 12.91 9.72
C GLU A 200 19.30 13.96 8.89
N GLY A 201 20.25 14.67 9.50
CA GLY A 201 21.12 15.65 8.83
C GLY A 201 20.42 16.97 8.53
N SER A 202 20.36 17.37 7.25
CA SER A 202 19.78 18.65 6.83
C SER A 202 18.31 18.54 6.39
N LEU A 203 17.45 19.33 7.03
CA LEU A 203 16.10 19.63 6.54
C LEU A 203 16.15 20.80 5.55
N ASP A 204 16.28 20.47 4.27
CA ASP A 204 16.33 21.41 3.16
C ASP A 204 15.38 21.00 2.00
N GLY A 205 15.65 21.50 0.78
CA GLY A 205 14.83 21.20 -0.40
C GLY A 205 14.87 19.73 -0.84
N GLU A 206 15.85 18.93 -0.42
CA GLU A 206 15.89 17.49 -0.65
C GLU A 206 14.95 16.72 0.29
N SER A 207 14.52 17.31 1.40
CA SER A 207 13.60 16.64 2.34
C SER A 207 12.29 16.23 1.67
N GLU A 208 11.80 17.04 0.72
CA GLU A 208 10.57 16.76 -0.03
C GLU A 208 10.74 15.57 -0.99
N THR A 209 11.94 15.36 -1.54
CA THR A 209 12.24 14.23 -2.43
C THR A 209 12.54 12.94 -1.65
N LYS A 210 13.07 13.09 -0.43
CA LYS A 210 13.33 12.03 0.55
C LYS A 210 12.09 11.64 1.38
N PHE A 211 10.97 12.36 1.28
CA PHE A 211 9.77 12.01 2.05
C PHE A 211 8.83 11.07 1.28
N ASN A 212 8.50 9.93 1.89
CA ASN A 212 7.59 8.96 1.28
C ASN A 212 6.12 9.36 1.41
N TYR A 213 5.64 10.22 0.50
CA TYR A 213 4.23 10.63 0.47
C TYR A 213 3.26 9.46 0.29
N LYS A 214 3.67 8.35 -0.37
CA LYS A 214 2.83 7.15 -0.51
C LYS A 214 2.59 6.49 0.85
N ILE A 215 3.63 6.33 1.66
CA ILE A 215 3.53 5.79 3.03
C ILE A 215 2.76 6.76 3.94
N PHE A 216 3.05 8.06 3.89
CA PHE A 216 2.32 9.08 4.65
C PHE A 216 0.82 9.05 4.35
N HIS A 217 0.44 9.02 3.07
CA HIS A 217 -0.96 8.89 2.68
C HIS A 217 -1.56 7.54 3.07
N THR A 218 -0.77 6.47 3.05
CA THR A 218 -1.22 5.16 3.55
C THR A 218 -1.58 5.24 5.03
N TYR A 219 -0.78 5.91 5.87
CA TYR A 219 -1.11 6.13 7.28
C TYR A 219 -2.35 7.00 7.48
N ILE A 220 -2.51 8.06 6.69
CA ILE A 220 -3.75 8.86 6.70
C ILE A 220 -4.96 7.99 6.34
N MET A 221 -4.83 7.14 5.33
CA MET A 221 -5.85 6.17 4.94
C MET A 221 -6.04 5.07 6.00
N GLN A 222 -5.06 4.79 6.85
CA GLN A 222 -5.22 3.88 7.98
C GLN A 222 -5.90 4.56 9.19
N GLY A 223 -6.22 5.85 9.09
CA GLY A 223 -6.92 6.60 10.12
C GLY A 223 -5.99 7.32 11.09
N PHE A 224 -4.68 7.33 10.87
CA PHE A 224 -3.77 8.16 11.66
C PHE A 224 -3.98 9.65 11.34
N SER A 225 -4.12 10.46 12.39
CA SER A 225 -4.34 11.90 12.27
C SER A 225 -3.28 12.75 12.96
N VAL A 226 -2.35 12.14 13.70
CA VAL A 226 -1.28 12.87 14.36
C VAL A 226 0.06 12.32 13.90
N PHE A 227 0.89 13.21 13.35
CA PHE A 227 2.21 12.90 12.81
C PHE A 227 3.27 13.71 13.54
N GLY A 228 4.16 13.02 14.26
CA GLY A 228 5.32 13.60 14.92
C GLY A 228 6.53 13.64 13.98
N ILE A 229 7.35 14.67 14.10
CA ILE A 229 8.67 14.76 13.47
C ILE A 229 9.69 14.94 14.58
N ASP A 230 10.59 13.97 14.70
CA ASP A 230 11.69 13.98 15.65
C ASP A 230 12.85 14.82 15.09
N PHE A 231 13.33 15.79 15.86
CA PHE A 231 14.46 16.64 15.49
C PHE A 231 15.78 16.22 16.14
N SER A 232 15.82 15.08 16.84
CA SER A 232 17.03 14.59 17.54
C SER A 232 18.26 14.53 16.65
N ASP A 233 18.13 14.06 15.40
CA ASP A 233 19.23 13.87 14.46
C ASP A 233 19.26 14.95 13.36
N VAL A 234 18.53 16.05 13.52
CA VAL A 234 18.52 17.17 12.58
C VAL A 234 19.58 18.18 12.98
N GLU A 235 20.60 18.32 12.13
CA GLU A 235 21.72 19.24 12.35
C GLU A 235 21.44 20.65 11.80
N PHE A 236 20.62 20.75 10.75
CA PHE A 236 20.39 22.02 10.05
C PHE A 236 18.99 22.10 9.44
N ILE A 237 18.38 23.29 9.45
CA ILE A 237 17.12 23.59 8.77
C ILE A 237 17.18 24.92 8.02
N ASN A 238 16.68 24.97 6.79
CA ASN A 238 16.51 26.21 6.03
C ASN A 238 15.03 26.49 5.68
N ASN A 239 14.78 27.61 4.98
CA ASN A 239 13.44 28.01 4.56
C ASN A 239 12.73 26.96 3.68
N ARG A 240 13.48 26.15 2.90
CA ARG A 240 12.89 25.07 2.09
C ARG A 240 12.46 23.89 2.95
N GLY A 241 13.28 23.47 3.92
CA GLY A 241 12.90 22.44 4.90
C GLY A 241 11.71 22.87 5.76
N ALA A 242 11.68 24.13 6.18
CA ALA A 242 10.52 24.71 6.87
C ALA A 242 9.24 24.65 6.02
N ASN A 243 9.35 25.04 4.74
CA ASN A 243 8.23 24.97 3.81
C ASN A 243 7.76 23.53 3.57
N PHE A 244 8.65 22.54 3.57
CA PHE A 244 8.27 21.12 3.50
C PHE A 244 7.36 20.73 4.67
N ILE A 245 7.75 21.05 5.92
CA ILE A 245 6.94 20.75 7.11
C ILE A 245 5.60 21.52 7.07
N ILE A 246 5.64 22.80 6.71
CA ILE A 246 4.44 23.62 6.58
C ILE A 246 3.51 23.07 5.49
N ASN A 247 4.06 22.57 4.39
CA ASN A 247 3.28 21.94 3.32
C ASN A 247 2.66 20.62 3.76
N LEU A 248 3.36 19.81 4.56
CA LEU A 248 2.78 18.62 5.20
C LEU A 248 1.56 18.99 6.04
N GLN A 249 1.65 20.04 6.87
CA GLN A 249 0.51 20.53 7.65
C GLN A 249 -0.60 21.12 6.76
N LYS A 250 -0.26 21.90 5.72
CA LYS A 250 -1.24 22.50 4.77
C LYS A 250 -2.06 21.46 4.02
N GLN A 251 -1.41 20.44 3.45
CA GLN A 251 -2.08 19.34 2.75
C GLN A 251 -2.98 18.51 3.70
N SER A 252 -2.64 18.56 4.99
CA SER A 252 -3.27 17.84 6.09
C SER A 252 -4.52 18.53 6.66
N TYR A 253 -4.73 19.84 6.41
CA TYR A 253 -5.88 20.60 6.95
C TYR A 253 -7.23 20.05 6.50
N SER A 254 -7.36 19.71 5.21
CA SER A 254 -8.62 19.18 4.65
C SER A 254 -9.07 17.87 5.31
N LYS A 255 -8.15 17.19 5.99
CA LYS A 255 -8.36 15.89 6.63
C LYS A 255 -8.26 15.96 8.16
N HIS A 256 -8.26 17.14 8.79
CA HIS A 256 -8.10 17.30 10.25
C HIS A 256 -6.83 16.62 10.82
N ILE A 257 -5.76 16.58 10.04
CA ILE A 257 -4.48 16.01 10.47
C ILE A 257 -3.66 17.07 11.20
N LYS A 258 -2.91 16.65 12.23
CA LYS A 258 -2.01 17.47 13.04
C LYS A 258 -0.58 16.99 12.90
N VAL A 259 0.31 17.91 12.56
CA VAL A 259 1.76 17.72 12.59
C VAL A 259 2.31 18.31 13.88
N ALA A 260 3.20 17.58 14.55
CA ALA A 260 3.88 18.01 15.76
C ALA A 260 5.39 17.81 15.63
N LEU A 261 6.17 18.66 16.28
CA LEU A 261 7.63 18.58 16.32
C LEU A 261 8.09 18.33 17.76
N PHE A 262 9.18 17.62 17.95
CA PHE A 262 9.79 17.43 19.27
C PHE A 262 11.29 17.18 19.18
N ASN A 263 11.99 17.25 20.31
CA ASN A 263 13.47 17.16 20.40
C ASN A 263 14.20 18.22 19.55
N ILE A 264 13.68 19.44 19.44
CA ILE A 264 14.33 20.52 18.68
C ILE A 264 15.62 20.95 19.41
N GLY A 265 16.76 20.79 18.74
CA GLY A 265 18.07 21.24 19.24
C GLY A 265 18.13 22.75 19.43
N ALA A 266 18.80 23.20 20.50
CA ALA A 266 18.96 24.63 20.81
C ALA A 266 19.72 25.39 19.72
N ASP A 267 20.66 24.71 19.05
CA ASP A 267 21.53 25.27 18.03
C ASP A 267 20.84 25.46 16.66
N LEU A 268 19.63 24.91 16.50
CA LEU A 268 18.83 25.13 15.29
C LEU A 268 18.31 26.56 15.21
N ASN A 269 18.07 27.03 13.98
CA ASN A 269 17.63 28.40 13.74
C ASN A 269 16.24 28.66 14.32
N GLN A 270 16.19 29.27 15.50
CA GLN A 270 14.96 29.52 16.25
C GLN A 270 13.97 30.43 15.52
N ASN A 271 14.42 31.33 14.64
CA ASN A 271 13.51 32.15 13.82
C ASN A 271 12.72 31.29 12.84
N ILE A 272 13.35 30.25 12.28
CA ILE A 272 12.69 29.30 11.38
C ILE A 272 11.72 28.41 12.17
N ILE A 273 12.11 27.95 13.36
CA ILE A 273 11.23 27.16 14.22
C ILE A 273 9.99 27.97 14.65
N GLN A 274 10.16 29.24 15.03
CA GLN A 274 9.06 30.14 15.33
C GLN A 274 8.14 30.36 14.13
N TYR A 275 8.71 30.49 12.93
CA TYR A 275 7.93 30.59 11.70
C TYR A 275 7.08 29.33 11.46
N ILE A 276 7.63 28.13 11.67
CA ILE A 276 6.87 26.87 11.55
C ILE A 276 5.73 26.80 12.57
N ASN A 277 5.99 27.22 13.82
CA ASN A 277 5.00 27.19 14.92
C ASN A 277 3.76 28.07 14.64
N GLN A 278 3.87 29.07 13.76
CA GLN A 278 2.74 29.94 13.35
C GLN A 278 1.73 29.23 12.44
N HIS A 279 1.99 28.00 11.99
CA HIS A 279 1.17 27.26 11.03
C HIS A 279 0.39 26.08 11.63
N ASP A 280 -0.13 26.23 12.86
CA ASP A 280 -0.86 25.18 13.62
C ASP A 280 -0.07 23.88 13.85
N ILE A 281 1.26 23.98 13.87
CA ILE A 281 2.18 22.88 14.19
C ILE A 281 2.58 23.02 15.65
N VAL A 282 2.35 21.98 16.45
CA VAL A 282 2.62 22.02 17.89
C VAL A 282 4.04 21.53 18.17
N ILE A 283 4.76 22.23 19.05
CA ILE A 283 6.12 21.87 19.44
C ILE A 283 6.11 21.32 20.87
N PHE A 284 6.65 20.11 21.04
CA PHE A 284 6.85 19.45 22.32
C PHE A 284 8.34 19.39 22.66
N LYS A 285 8.64 19.24 23.95
CA LYS A 285 10.03 19.08 24.42
C LYS A 285 10.61 17.76 23.95
N ASP A 286 9.88 16.68 24.17
CA ASP A 286 10.32 15.31 23.92
C ASP A 286 9.14 14.43 23.49
N GLU A 287 9.46 13.22 23.01
CA GLU A 287 8.45 12.24 22.57
C GLU A 287 7.45 11.91 23.68
N LYS A 288 7.90 11.82 24.94
CA LYS A 288 7.01 11.52 26.08
C LYS A 288 5.98 12.62 26.28
N SER A 289 6.35 13.88 26.07
CA SER A 289 5.45 15.03 26.18
C SER A 289 4.40 15.01 25.07
N LEU A 290 4.78 14.61 23.85
CA LEU A 290 3.86 14.40 22.73
C LEU A 290 2.85 13.27 23.04
N LEU A 291 3.35 12.10 23.45
CA LEU A 291 2.54 10.90 23.66
C LEU A 291 1.61 10.99 24.88
N ASN A 292 1.87 11.89 25.82
CA ASN A 292 1.02 12.13 26.99
C ASN A 292 0.06 13.32 26.83
N ASP A 293 0.05 14.00 25.69
CA ASP A 293 -0.85 15.13 25.46
C ASP A 293 -2.30 14.66 25.29
N SER A 294 -3.10 14.86 26.33
CA SER A 294 -4.49 14.41 26.38
C SER A 294 -5.36 14.93 25.22
N ASN A 295 -5.08 16.12 24.70
CA ASN A 295 -5.83 16.69 23.58
C ASN A 295 -5.52 15.96 22.27
N LEU A 296 -4.24 15.75 21.96
CA LEU A 296 -3.80 15.01 20.78
C LEU A 296 -4.20 13.54 20.84
N ILE A 297 -4.09 12.87 21.99
CA ILE A 297 -4.57 11.48 22.15
C ILE A 297 -6.07 11.41 21.87
N SER A 298 -6.86 12.33 22.43
CA SER A 298 -8.31 12.34 22.20
C SER A 298 -8.65 12.61 20.72
N HIS A 299 -7.87 13.46 20.05
CA HIS A 299 -8.01 13.77 18.63
C HIS A 299 -7.65 12.56 17.77
N ALA A 300 -6.53 11.90 18.06
CA ALA A 300 -6.07 10.70 17.39
C ALA A 300 -7.10 9.57 17.51
N LYS A 301 -7.58 9.29 18.74
CA LYS A 301 -8.60 8.28 19.01
C LYS A 301 -9.92 8.57 18.31
N LYS A 302 -10.46 9.79 18.44
CA LYS A 302 -11.71 10.17 17.74
C LYS A 302 -11.59 10.03 16.23
N TYR A 303 -10.43 10.35 15.66
CA TYR A 303 -10.23 10.27 14.22
C TYR A 303 -10.03 8.83 13.74
N ILE A 304 -9.32 8.01 14.51
CA ILE A 304 -9.20 6.57 14.28
C ILE A 304 -10.58 5.92 14.40
N GLU A 305 -11.36 6.17 15.45
CA GLU A 305 -12.72 5.64 15.62
C GLU A 305 -13.68 6.07 14.50
N LYS A 306 -13.56 7.32 14.02
CA LYS A 306 -14.36 7.86 12.92
C LYS A 306 -13.97 7.29 11.55
N ASN A 307 -12.71 6.90 11.34
CA ASN A 307 -12.21 6.41 10.05
C ASN A 307 -11.98 4.90 9.96
N SER A 308 -11.77 4.20 11.10
CA SER A 308 -11.74 2.74 11.18
C SER A 308 -13.07 2.12 10.74
N SER A 309 -14.19 2.80 11.06
CA SER A 309 -15.53 2.42 10.62
C SER A 309 -15.84 2.65 9.13
N ASN A 310 -15.01 3.39 8.38
CA ASN A 310 -15.21 3.62 6.93
C ASN A 310 -14.16 2.91 6.05
N ILE A 311 -12.94 2.74 6.53
CA ILE A 311 -11.83 2.22 5.72
C ILE A 311 -11.70 0.70 5.84
N GLY A 312 -11.86 0.14 7.04
CA GLY A 312 -12.01 -1.31 7.21
C GLY A 312 -13.20 -1.82 6.39
N PHE A 313 -14.36 -1.16 6.50
CA PHE A 313 -15.53 -1.53 5.71
C PHE A 313 -15.35 -1.39 4.19
N SER A 314 -14.56 -0.43 3.68
CA SER A 314 -14.36 -0.29 2.22
C SER A 314 -13.40 -1.34 1.66
N ILE A 315 -12.32 -1.66 2.39
CA ILE A 315 -11.38 -2.74 2.03
C ILE A 315 -12.06 -4.11 2.13
N ILE A 316 -12.84 -4.33 3.20
CA ILE A 316 -13.63 -5.54 3.39
C ILE A 316 -14.72 -5.64 2.33
N LYS A 317 -15.48 -4.57 2.04
CA LYS A 317 -16.52 -4.59 1.00
C LYS A 317 -15.98 -4.95 -0.38
N LYS A 318 -14.77 -4.51 -0.72
CA LYS A 318 -14.09 -4.87 -1.97
C LYS A 318 -13.76 -6.36 -2.03
N SER A 319 -13.23 -6.91 -0.93
CA SER A 319 -12.80 -8.32 -0.83
C SER A 319 -13.94 -9.27 -0.44
N LEU A 320 -15.13 -8.75 -0.12
CA LEU A 320 -16.24 -9.49 0.47
C LEU A 320 -16.71 -10.69 -0.37
N PRO A 321 -16.82 -10.59 -1.71
CA PRO A 321 -17.21 -11.73 -2.53
C PRO A 321 -16.20 -12.89 -2.43
N GLN A 322 -14.90 -12.57 -2.47
CA GLN A 322 -13.82 -13.55 -2.39
C GLN A 322 -13.67 -14.14 -0.99
N ILE A 323 -13.92 -13.34 0.06
CA ILE A 323 -14.00 -13.82 1.45
C ILE A 323 -15.11 -14.87 1.58
N ILE A 324 -16.28 -14.60 1.01
CA ILE A 324 -17.42 -15.51 1.06
C ILE A 324 -17.12 -16.81 0.30
N GLU A 325 -16.59 -16.72 -0.91
CA GLU A 325 -16.18 -17.90 -1.69
C GLU A 325 -15.13 -18.72 -0.96
N SER A 326 -14.09 -18.08 -0.43
CA SER A 326 -13.01 -18.78 0.28
C SER A 326 -13.49 -19.47 1.56
N VAL A 327 -14.43 -18.87 2.29
CA VAL A 327 -15.06 -19.51 3.47
C VAL A 327 -15.93 -20.70 3.04
N ILE A 328 -16.71 -20.57 1.97
CA ILE A 328 -17.53 -21.68 1.43
C ILE A 328 -16.63 -22.83 0.99
N GLU A 329 -15.62 -22.55 0.16
CA GLU A 329 -14.66 -23.56 -0.32
C GLU A 329 -13.93 -24.26 0.83
N SER A 330 -13.54 -23.52 1.85
CA SER A 330 -12.87 -24.10 3.03
C SER A 330 -13.80 -25.04 3.80
N ILE A 331 -15.07 -24.67 3.98
CA ILE A 331 -16.07 -25.52 4.65
C ILE A 331 -16.38 -26.75 3.80
N ASP A 332 -16.62 -26.58 2.50
CA ASP A 332 -16.92 -27.66 1.56
C ASP A 332 -15.78 -28.68 1.51
N THR A 333 -14.54 -28.20 1.37
CA THR A 333 -13.35 -29.04 1.21
C THR A 333 -13.00 -29.78 2.51
N MET A 334 -13.13 -29.13 3.67
CA MET A 334 -12.68 -29.73 4.93
C MET A 334 -13.72 -30.61 5.59
N LEU A 335 -14.99 -30.29 5.42
CA LEU A 335 -16.06 -30.97 6.14
C LEU A 335 -16.85 -31.90 5.22
N ASP A 336 -16.64 -31.85 3.91
CA ASP A 336 -17.48 -32.55 2.91
C ASP A 336 -18.96 -32.25 3.20
N ILE A 337 -19.26 -30.97 3.47
CA ILE A 337 -20.62 -30.45 3.71
C ILE A 337 -20.84 -29.30 2.76
N LYS A 338 -21.88 -29.37 1.94
CA LYS A 338 -22.30 -28.25 1.10
C LYS A 338 -22.67 -27.04 1.94
N CYS A 339 -21.96 -25.94 1.72
CA CYS A 339 -22.17 -24.64 2.33
C CYS A 339 -22.68 -23.65 1.28
N GLU A 340 -23.80 -23.01 1.56
CA GLU A 340 -24.38 -21.99 0.66
C GLU A 340 -24.52 -20.65 1.37
N LYS A 341 -24.15 -19.56 0.69
CA LYS A 341 -24.44 -18.21 1.16
C LYS A 341 -25.95 -17.96 1.08
N LYS A 342 -26.56 -17.62 2.21
CA LYS A 342 -27.99 -17.30 2.25
C LYS A 342 -28.26 -15.80 2.22
N GLU A 343 -27.56 -15.03 3.07
CA GLU A 343 -27.87 -13.62 3.24
C GLU A 343 -26.65 -12.79 3.66
N LEU A 344 -26.63 -11.51 3.25
CA LEU A 344 -25.60 -10.54 3.62
C LEU A 344 -26.28 -9.26 4.11
N LYS A 345 -26.04 -8.88 5.37
CA LYS A 345 -26.64 -7.69 6.00
C LYS A 345 -25.58 -6.87 6.71
N ALA A 346 -25.56 -5.56 6.43
CA ALA A 346 -24.89 -4.62 7.31
C ALA A 346 -25.79 -4.38 8.52
N ILE A 347 -25.34 -4.72 9.72
CA ILE A 347 -26.13 -4.62 10.95
C ILE A 347 -25.31 -3.95 12.05
N GLU A 348 -25.99 -3.36 13.02
CA GLU A 348 -25.39 -3.12 14.32
C GLU A 348 -25.35 -4.45 15.07
N CYS A 349 -24.24 -4.73 15.75
CA CYS A 349 -24.06 -5.94 16.55
C CYS A 349 -25.08 -5.98 17.70
N ASN A 350 -26.23 -6.57 17.41
CA ASN A 350 -27.26 -6.92 18.37
C ASN A 350 -27.40 -8.44 18.37
N LEU A 351 -27.20 -9.04 19.54
CA LEU A 351 -27.33 -10.47 19.76
C LEU A 351 -28.80 -10.89 19.66
N ASP A 352 -29.07 -11.93 18.88
CA ASP A 352 -30.31 -12.68 19.02
C ASP A 352 -30.10 -13.75 20.11
N LEU A 353 -30.62 -13.47 21.31
CA LEU A 353 -30.37 -14.24 22.53
C LEU A 353 -30.95 -15.66 22.53
N ASN A 354 -31.68 -16.04 21.47
CA ASN A 354 -32.40 -17.31 21.39
C ASN A 354 -31.64 -18.45 20.69
N LEU A 355 -30.43 -18.19 20.16
CA LEU A 355 -29.63 -19.21 19.48
C LEU A 355 -28.80 -20.04 20.47
N LYS A 356 -29.05 -21.35 20.52
CA LYS A 356 -28.14 -22.32 21.14
C LYS A 356 -26.94 -22.49 20.21
N ALA A 357 -25.90 -21.69 20.43
CA ALA A 357 -24.75 -21.65 19.55
C ALA A 357 -23.43 -21.58 20.32
N ILE A 358 -22.34 -21.87 19.60
CA ILE A 358 -20.96 -21.75 20.09
C ILE A 358 -20.25 -20.77 19.19
N ALA A 359 -19.42 -19.92 19.78
CA ALA A 359 -18.77 -18.85 19.07
C ALA A 359 -17.26 -18.86 19.30
N SER A 360 -16.53 -18.41 18.29
CA SER A 360 -15.09 -18.29 18.35
C SER A 360 -14.67 -17.00 17.67
N GLU A 361 -13.81 -16.24 18.34
CA GLU A 361 -13.28 -14.98 17.85
C GLU A 361 -11.79 -15.05 17.53
N ILE A 362 -11.36 -14.23 16.56
CA ILE A 362 -9.95 -14.00 16.24
C ILE A 362 -9.74 -12.55 15.85
N ASP A 363 -8.58 -12.00 16.22
CA ASP A 363 -8.19 -10.64 15.86
C ASP A 363 -7.19 -10.68 14.69
N PHE A 364 -7.49 -9.87 13.68
CA PHE A 364 -6.63 -9.52 12.56
C PHE A 364 -6.00 -8.19 12.92
N LYS A 365 -4.66 -8.13 12.91
CA LYS A 365 -3.89 -6.92 13.22
C LYS A 365 -2.96 -6.58 12.08
N GLY A 366 -2.86 -5.30 11.71
CA GLY A 366 -1.95 -4.85 10.66
C GLY A 366 -2.58 -3.76 9.80
N SER A 367 -2.49 -3.91 8.47
CA SER A 367 -3.03 -2.93 7.50
C SER A 367 -4.53 -2.70 7.65
N VAL A 368 -5.25 -3.70 8.14
CA VAL A 368 -6.64 -3.59 8.59
C VAL A 368 -6.74 -4.29 9.94
N ASN A 369 -7.23 -3.57 10.95
CA ASN A 369 -7.59 -4.17 12.23
C ASN A 369 -9.03 -4.65 12.14
N LEU A 370 -9.24 -5.91 12.46
CA LEU A 370 -10.49 -6.61 12.22
C LEU A 370 -10.68 -7.66 13.29
N LYS A 371 -11.86 -7.73 13.88
CA LYS A 371 -12.29 -8.86 14.71
C LYS A 371 -13.26 -9.70 13.89
N LEU A 372 -12.94 -10.98 13.77
CA LEU A 372 -13.83 -11.98 13.19
C LEU A 372 -14.50 -12.75 14.32
N ILE A 373 -15.81 -12.95 14.22
CA ILE A 373 -16.54 -13.84 15.12
C ILE A 373 -17.36 -14.81 14.28
N PHE A 374 -17.07 -16.09 14.45
CA PHE A 374 -17.85 -17.18 13.89
C PHE A 374 -18.83 -17.68 14.94
N VAL A 375 -20.10 -17.82 14.58
CA VAL A 375 -21.17 -18.31 15.44
C VAL A 375 -21.82 -19.51 14.77
N TYR A 376 -21.67 -20.68 15.39
CA TYR A 376 -22.13 -21.97 14.90
C TYR A 376 -23.36 -22.40 15.70
N ASP A 377 -24.42 -22.85 15.04
CA ASP A 377 -25.46 -23.62 15.73
C ASP A 377 -24.84 -24.81 16.46
N LEU A 378 -25.37 -25.16 17.64
CA LEU A 378 -24.81 -26.22 18.47
C LEU A 378 -24.81 -27.58 17.76
N GLU A 379 -25.84 -27.91 16.98
CA GLU A 379 -25.88 -29.17 16.23
C GLU A 379 -24.84 -29.16 15.09
N LEU A 380 -24.63 -28.01 14.46
CA LEU A 380 -23.65 -27.85 13.37
C LEU A 380 -22.25 -27.99 13.94
N ALA A 381 -21.97 -27.34 15.06
CA ALA A 381 -20.70 -27.46 15.76
C ALA A 381 -20.40 -28.91 16.15
N LYS A 382 -21.39 -29.67 16.63
CA LYS A 382 -21.24 -31.10 16.92
C LYS A 382 -20.92 -31.90 15.67
N ASP A 383 -21.67 -31.70 14.58
CA ASP A 383 -21.47 -32.44 13.33
C ASP A 383 -20.09 -32.18 12.74
N ILE A 384 -19.66 -30.92 12.77
CA ILE A 384 -18.33 -30.48 12.38
C ILE A 384 -17.26 -31.18 13.23
N SER A 385 -17.38 -31.14 14.57
CA SER A 385 -16.42 -31.78 15.47
C SER A 385 -16.35 -33.30 15.29
N LYS A 386 -17.49 -33.97 15.09
CA LYS A 386 -17.52 -35.42 14.82
C LYS A 386 -16.72 -35.76 13.56
N LYS A 387 -16.92 -34.98 12.49
CA LYS A 387 -16.22 -35.19 11.22
C LYS A 387 -14.72 -34.90 11.33
N MET A 388 -14.36 -33.80 11.98
CA MET A 388 -12.96 -33.39 12.13
C MET A 388 -12.15 -34.34 13.02
N LEU A 389 -12.75 -34.82 14.12
CA LEU A 389 -12.10 -35.71 15.08
C LEU A 389 -12.33 -37.20 14.78
N LEU A 390 -13.19 -37.54 13.82
CA LEU A 390 -13.60 -38.90 13.49
C LEU A 390 -14.18 -39.68 14.69
N ILE A 391 -14.99 -39.02 15.51
CA ILE A 391 -15.63 -39.58 16.72
C ILE A 391 -17.16 -39.45 16.67
N GLU A 392 -17.89 -40.39 17.27
CA GLU A 392 -19.37 -40.35 17.29
C GLU A 392 -19.94 -39.48 18.41
N LYS A 393 -19.25 -39.39 19.54
CA LYS A 393 -19.63 -38.58 20.70
C LYS A 393 -18.58 -37.50 20.94
N VAL A 394 -19.02 -36.25 20.92
CA VAL A 394 -18.17 -35.08 21.11
C VAL A 394 -18.45 -34.49 22.49
N GLY A 395 -17.41 -34.43 23.33
CA GLY A 395 -17.45 -33.73 24.60
C GLY A 395 -17.38 -32.22 24.43
N ILE A 396 -17.58 -31.47 25.52
CA ILE A 396 -17.57 -30.01 25.45
C ILE A 396 -16.18 -29.47 25.07
N ASN A 397 -15.10 -30.09 25.57
CA ASN A 397 -13.73 -29.67 25.29
C ASN A 397 -13.36 -29.98 23.84
N ASP A 398 -13.66 -31.19 23.38
CA ASP A 398 -13.47 -31.61 21.97
C ASP A 398 -14.14 -30.62 21.00
N LEU A 399 -15.34 -30.15 21.37
CA LEU A 399 -16.08 -29.18 20.58
C LEU A 399 -15.38 -27.81 20.57
N LEU A 400 -14.97 -27.29 21.73
CA LEU A 400 -14.27 -26.01 21.81
C LEU A 400 -12.94 -26.03 21.03
N ASP A 401 -12.18 -27.11 21.12
CA ASP A 401 -10.90 -27.29 20.43
C ASP A 401 -11.10 -27.39 18.92
N SER A 402 -12.04 -28.21 18.46
CA SER A 402 -12.37 -28.34 17.04
C SER A 402 -12.80 -27.01 16.44
N ILE A 403 -13.66 -26.27 17.14
CA ILE A 403 -14.15 -24.97 16.67
C ILE A 403 -13.04 -23.92 16.68
N SER A 404 -12.12 -23.96 17.64
CA SER A 404 -10.93 -23.10 17.66
C SER A 404 -10.06 -23.34 16.41
N GLU A 405 -9.79 -24.61 16.10
CA GLU A 405 -8.95 -24.98 14.95
C GLU A 405 -9.60 -24.60 13.62
N ILE A 406 -10.91 -24.81 13.49
CA ILE A 406 -11.67 -24.40 12.30
C ILE A 406 -11.67 -22.88 12.15
N THR A 407 -11.89 -22.14 13.24
CA THR A 407 -11.78 -20.68 13.19
C THR A 407 -10.40 -20.24 12.74
N ASN A 408 -9.33 -20.90 13.20
CA ASN A 408 -7.96 -20.59 12.78
C ASN A 408 -7.77 -20.81 11.27
N ILE A 409 -8.28 -21.92 10.75
CA ILE A 409 -8.24 -22.26 9.32
C ILE A 409 -9.02 -21.25 8.49
N LEU A 410 -10.31 -21.01 8.81
CA LEU A 410 -11.16 -20.09 8.06
C LEU A 410 -10.57 -18.68 8.07
N SER A 411 -9.96 -18.30 9.19
CA SER A 411 -9.25 -17.03 9.32
C SER A 411 -7.97 -16.98 8.50
N GLY A 412 -7.24 -18.09 8.38
CA GLY A 412 -6.10 -18.21 7.46
C GLY A 412 -6.51 -18.03 6.00
N ALA A 413 -7.66 -18.59 5.60
CA ALA A 413 -8.23 -18.42 4.27
C ALA A 413 -8.59 -16.96 3.98
N ILE A 414 -9.30 -16.31 4.91
CA ILE A 414 -9.64 -14.88 4.83
C ILE A 414 -8.39 -14.00 4.79
N LYS A 415 -7.37 -14.30 5.62
CA LYS A 415 -6.08 -13.59 5.59
C LYS A 415 -5.42 -13.70 4.22
N THR A 416 -5.47 -14.86 3.59
CA THR A 416 -4.89 -15.09 2.26
C THR A 416 -5.58 -14.20 1.21
N VAL A 417 -6.91 -14.14 1.24
CA VAL A 417 -7.69 -13.23 0.37
C VAL A 417 -7.29 -11.76 0.61
N LEU A 418 -7.21 -11.32 1.86
CA LEU A 418 -6.85 -9.95 2.18
C LEU A 418 -5.38 -9.62 1.84
N SER A 419 -4.47 -10.57 1.98
CA SER A 419 -3.07 -10.41 1.59
C SER A 419 -2.88 -10.33 0.08
N ASN A 420 -3.67 -11.07 -0.71
CA ASN A 420 -3.72 -10.91 -2.17
C ASN A 420 -4.20 -9.50 -2.58
N ASP A 421 -5.02 -8.89 -1.74
CA ASP A 421 -5.50 -7.51 -1.88
C ASP A 421 -4.51 -6.45 -1.31
N GLY A 422 -3.27 -6.87 -1.05
CA GLY A 422 -2.16 -6.02 -0.61
C GLY A 422 -2.14 -5.71 0.89
N GLN A 423 -2.99 -6.36 1.70
CA GLN A 423 -3.06 -6.12 3.14
C GLN A 423 -2.07 -6.99 3.92
N LYS A 424 -1.21 -6.38 4.73
CA LYS A 424 -0.31 -7.10 5.64
C LYS A 424 -1.01 -7.32 6.97
N ILE A 425 -1.37 -8.56 7.26
CA ILE A 425 -2.19 -8.91 8.44
C ILE A 425 -1.56 -10.08 9.21
N SER A 426 -1.51 -9.96 10.54
CA SER A 426 -1.21 -11.04 11.47
C SER A 426 -2.49 -11.49 12.19
N LEU A 427 -2.53 -12.77 12.58
CA LEU A 427 -3.65 -13.39 13.27
C LEU A 427 -3.28 -13.54 14.76
N SER A 428 -4.23 -13.26 15.66
CA SER A 428 -4.14 -13.72 17.04
C SER A 428 -4.46 -15.21 17.14
N THR A 429 -4.30 -15.79 18.33
CA THR A 429 -4.88 -17.11 18.61
C THR A 429 -6.41 -16.99 18.73
N PRO A 430 -7.19 -17.97 18.25
CA PRO A 430 -8.63 -17.99 18.45
C PRO A 430 -9.01 -18.07 19.93
N LYS A 431 -10.15 -17.48 20.30
CA LYS A 431 -10.78 -17.65 21.60
C LYS A 431 -12.19 -18.20 21.40
N THR A 432 -12.43 -19.43 21.85
CA THR A 432 -13.71 -20.11 21.69
C THR A 432 -14.48 -20.13 23.01
N GLU A 433 -15.73 -19.69 22.98
CA GLU A 433 -16.59 -19.58 24.15
C GLU A 433 -17.95 -20.24 23.89
N ARG A 434 -18.45 -20.92 24.92
CA ARG A 434 -19.80 -21.51 24.91
C ARG A 434 -20.88 -20.45 25.13
N PHE A 435 -20.54 -19.37 25.85
CA PHE A 435 -21.45 -18.28 26.16
C PHE A 435 -21.15 -17.10 25.23
N ILE A 436 -21.89 -17.05 24.12
CA ILE A 436 -21.76 -16.02 23.07
C ILE A 436 -21.81 -14.60 23.66
N LEU A 437 -22.59 -14.41 24.73
CA LEU A 437 -22.68 -13.15 25.49
C LEU A 437 -21.30 -12.58 25.86
N LYS A 438 -20.37 -13.41 26.32
CA LYS A 438 -19.03 -12.95 26.74
C LYS A 438 -18.20 -12.38 25.58
N LEU A 439 -18.39 -12.89 24.37
CA LEU A 439 -17.68 -12.43 23.16
C LEU A 439 -18.33 -11.19 22.56
N PHE A 440 -19.64 -11.02 22.75
CA PHE A 440 -20.40 -9.92 22.16
C PHE A 440 -20.59 -8.71 23.09
N GLU A 441 -20.55 -8.88 24.42
CA GLU A 441 -20.58 -7.78 25.40
C GLU A 441 -19.59 -6.62 25.09
N PRO A 442 -18.32 -6.89 24.68
CA PRO A 442 -17.35 -5.83 24.38
C PRO A 442 -17.59 -5.10 23.05
N ILE A 443 -18.52 -5.57 22.22
CA ILE A 443 -18.74 -5.13 20.83
C ILE A 443 -20.20 -4.78 20.55
N VAL A 444 -21.06 -4.75 21.57
CA VAL A 444 -22.45 -4.29 21.47
C VAL A 444 -22.48 -2.87 20.87
N ASN A 445 -23.42 -2.62 19.96
CA ASN A 445 -23.59 -1.37 19.21
C ASN A 445 -22.44 -1.01 18.23
N LYS A 446 -21.46 -1.89 18.02
CA LYS A 446 -20.50 -1.70 16.92
C LYS A 446 -21.15 -2.07 15.58
N LYS A 447 -20.77 -1.36 14.52
CA LYS A 447 -21.17 -1.72 13.15
C LYS A 447 -20.45 -3.00 12.74
N ALA A 448 -21.19 -3.94 12.17
CA ALA A 448 -20.63 -5.18 11.64
C ALA A 448 -21.24 -5.56 10.28
N ILE A 449 -20.47 -6.32 9.50
CA ILE A 449 -21.04 -7.08 8.39
C ILE A 449 -21.38 -8.46 8.92
N LYS A 450 -22.66 -8.83 8.88
CA LYS A 450 -23.13 -10.18 9.16
C LYS A 450 -23.34 -10.92 7.84
N ILE A 451 -22.73 -12.09 7.74
CA ILE A 451 -22.92 -13.04 6.64
C ILE A 451 -23.56 -14.29 7.23
N GLU A 452 -24.67 -14.72 6.64
CA GLU A 452 -25.34 -15.99 6.98
C GLU A 452 -25.02 -17.03 5.91
N PHE A 453 -24.44 -18.12 6.37
CA PHE A 453 -24.23 -19.36 5.62
C PHE A 453 -25.22 -20.41 6.11
N ILE A 454 -25.70 -21.26 5.20
CA ILE A 454 -26.39 -22.50 5.55
C ILE A 454 -25.45 -23.66 5.24
N SER A 455 -25.18 -24.48 6.25
CA SER A 455 -24.44 -25.72 6.12
C SER A 455 -25.25 -26.84 6.77
N ASN A 456 -25.52 -27.91 6.03
CA ASN A 456 -26.35 -29.03 6.49
C ASN A 456 -27.74 -28.61 7.06
N LYS A 457 -28.40 -27.63 6.43
CA LYS A 457 -29.68 -27.00 6.88
C LYS A 457 -29.60 -26.22 8.20
N GLN A 458 -28.40 -25.96 8.71
CA GLN A 458 -28.19 -25.21 9.94
C GLN A 458 -27.39 -23.92 9.69
N PRO A 459 -27.64 -22.86 10.48
CA PRO A 459 -27.00 -21.58 10.25
C PRO A 459 -25.58 -21.53 10.80
N LEU A 460 -24.70 -20.90 10.03
CA LEU A 460 -23.39 -20.41 10.45
C LEU A 460 -23.36 -18.90 10.17
N PHE A 461 -22.97 -18.11 11.17
CA PHE A 461 -22.83 -16.67 11.01
C PHE A 461 -21.38 -16.25 11.12
N LEU A 462 -20.95 -15.38 10.20
CA LEU A 462 -19.69 -14.66 10.28
C LEU A 462 -19.99 -13.19 10.52
N TYR A 463 -19.40 -12.65 11.59
CA TYR A 463 -19.40 -11.24 11.91
C TYR A 463 -18.01 -10.66 11.62
N LEU A 464 -17.97 -9.66 10.75
CA LEU A 464 -16.78 -8.87 10.45
C LEU A 464 -16.90 -7.52 11.15
N ILE A 465 -16.03 -7.27 12.12
CA ILE A 465 -16.08 -6.10 13.00
C ILE A 465 -14.75 -5.36 12.92
N PRO A 466 -14.66 -4.26 12.15
CA PRO A 466 -13.46 -3.44 12.09
C PRO A 466 -13.23 -2.59 13.35
#